data_AF-A0A7V9L6X3-F1
#
_entry.id   AF-A0A7V9L6X3-F1
#
_cell.length_a   1.000
_cell.length_b   1.000
_cell.length_c   1.000
_cell.angle_alpha   90.00
_cell.angle_beta   90.00
_cell.angle_gamma   90.00
#
_symmetry.space_group_name_H-M   'P 1'
#
loop_
_entity.id
_entity.type
_entity.pdbx_description
1 polymer ?
#
loop_
_entity_poly.entity_id
_entity_poly.type
_entity_poly.pdbx_seq_one_letter_code
_entity_poly.pdbx_strand_id
1 'polypeptide(L)'
;MRWSLFIFLAACGSDPAPTAFFDLDGELADDTFWDLPFPSDLRLAPSGAPDMSGYPNPRDVPILRGLLTNVDDRRGWPTMPAAYFRFTAPLPEHELDQVIEPGPDAPVMLIDIDVESPEFGARFPIVARTLAEDPYVTSDVVALAPRPGIVLRANTTYAYVVREAFAPGFAAPDAYATLRDGGTPAGARGAEAVEVYEPLWHALDEWTIDDAVVATVFTTGDEVARLHARTEALRTAHPVSLDDLTVVDSTALDGFCQLSGTIKMPQFQTGVQPFSTDGRFVIDGADVPMKQGEMTVPVTITIPRQTMPAGGWPLYQFFHGSGGVSTGLVDLGYSPTSEDIPELGKGPGFVVAKHGIAAVSAAMPVNPERLPGAAETEYLNINNLAAFPFTFQQGVIEQRLLTDLMEDLEIPEAAIAACNVPAPPGGVHKFDATKFVAGGQSMGGMYTNMVSAIEPRFGAIVP
;
A
#
# COMPACT_ATOMS: atom_id res chain seq x y z
N MET A 1 -16.89 -57.49 -63.43
CA MET A 1 -16.55 -56.14 -62.91
C MET A 1 -16.43 -56.23 -61.41
N ARG A 2 -15.20 -56.11 -60.88
CA ARG A 2 -14.90 -56.14 -59.44
C ARG A 2 -15.31 -54.80 -58.82
N TRP A 3 -16.08 -54.85 -57.74
CA TRP A 3 -16.36 -53.70 -56.89
C TRP A 3 -15.21 -53.53 -55.91
N SER A 4 -14.52 -52.40 -55.96
CA SER A 4 -13.53 -52.00 -54.95
C SER A 4 -14.23 -51.12 -53.93
N LEU A 5 -14.40 -51.66 -52.72
CA LEU A 5 -14.85 -50.93 -51.54
C LEU A 5 -13.64 -50.19 -50.95
N PHE A 6 -13.61 -48.86 -51.05
CA PHE A 6 -12.63 -48.04 -50.35
C PHE A 6 -13.10 -47.83 -48.91
N ILE A 7 -12.41 -48.46 -47.96
CA ILE A 7 -12.55 -48.18 -46.53
C ILE A 7 -11.63 -47.00 -46.22
N PHE A 8 -12.22 -45.84 -45.92
CA PHE A 8 -11.51 -44.74 -45.27
C PHE A 8 -11.33 -45.10 -43.79
N LEU A 9 -10.09 -45.42 -43.40
CA LEU A 9 -9.66 -45.40 -42.00
C LEU A 9 -9.56 -43.94 -41.57
N ALA A 10 -10.55 -43.46 -40.83
CA ALA A 10 -10.42 -42.23 -40.06
C ALA A 10 -9.43 -42.50 -38.93
N ALA A 11 -8.22 -41.94 -39.04
CA ALA A 11 -7.30 -41.86 -37.91
C ALA A 11 -7.89 -40.86 -36.91
N CYS A 12 -8.36 -41.33 -35.76
CA CYS A 12 -8.60 -40.49 -34.60
C CYS A 12 -7.24 -40.03 -34.08
N GLY A 13 -6.75 -38.89 -34.56
CA GLY A 13 -5.80 -38.11 -33.78
C GLY A 13 -6.57 -37.51 -32.61
N SER A 14 -6.21 -37.85 -31.38
CA SER A 14 -6.69 -37.12 -30.21
C SER A 14 -6.21 -35.68 -30.34
N ASP A 15 -7.14 -34.73 -30.29
CA ASP A 15 -6.78 -33.32 -30.17
C ASP A 15 -5.85 -33.15 -28.95
N PRO A 16 -4.81 -32.31 -29.03
CA PRO A 16 -3.92 -32.08 -27.90
C PRO A 16 -4.73 -31.58 -26.71
N ALA A 17 -4.37 -32.04 -25.51
CA ALA A 17 -4.99 -31.58 -24.27
C ALA A 17 -4.84 -30.05 -24.15
N PRO A 18 -5.85 -29.33 -23.61
CA PRO A 18 -5.72 -27.91 -23.38
C PRO A 18 -4.57 -27.61 -22.40
N THR A 19 -3.98 -26.42 -22.47
CA THR A 19 -2.86 -26.02 -21.60
C THR A 19 -3.14 -24.65 -20.98
N ALA A 20 -2.32 -24.26 -19.99
CA ALA A 20 -2.13 -22.84 -19.67
C ALA A 20 -1.29 -22.16 -20.76
N PHE A 21 -1.30 -20.83 -20.80
CA PHE A 21 -0.29 -20.07 -21.54
C PHE A 21 0.98 -19.90 -20.69
N PHE A 22 2.14 -19.96 -21.35
CA PHE A 22 3.47 -19.76 -20.75
C PHE A 22 4.46 -19.28 -21.82
N ASP A 23 4.20 -18.10 -22.38
CA ASP A 23 4.97 -17.55 -23.49
C ASP A 23 6.23 -16.82 -23.02
N LEU A 24 7.39 -17.37 -23.38
CA LEU A 24 8.72 -16.83 -23.05
C LEU A 24 9.34 -16.02 -24.20
N ASP A 25 8.71 -15.96 -25.37
CA ASP A 25 9.26 -15.32 -26.57
C ASP A 25 8.44 -14.11 -27.03
N GLY A 26 7.14 -14.11 -26.76
CA GLY A 26 6.23 -13.04 -27.15
C GLY A 26 6.55 -11.68 -26.55
N GLU A 27 6.03 -10.64 -27.20
CA GLU A 27 6.13 -9.26 -26.72
C GLU A 27 5.33 -9.03 -25.43
N LEU A 28 4.35 -9.90 -25.14
CA LEU A 28 3.45 -9.81 -23.97
C LEU A 28 2.75 -8.46 -23.90
N ALA A 29 2.16 -8.05 -25.02
CA ALA A 29 1.47 -6.79 -25.20
C ALA A 29 0.02 -6.99 -25.65
N ASP A 30 -0.84 -6.07 -25.24
CA ASP A 30 -2.28 -6.09 -25.54
C ASP A 30 -2.89 -7.47 -25.20
N ASP A 31 -3.52 -8.14 -26.16
CA ASP A 31 -4.19 -9.43 -25.95
C ASP A 31 -3.25 -10.56 -25.51
N THR A 32 -1.94 -10.42 -25.75
CA THR A 32 -0.92 -11.41 -25.35
C THR A 32 -0.27 -11.09 -24.01
N PHE A 33 -0.63 -9.97 -23.37
CA PHE A 33 -0.08 -9.58 -22.06
C PHE A 33 -0.24 -10.67 -20.99
N TRP A 34 -1.33 -11.45 -21.09
CA TRP A 34 -1.69 -12.51 -20.16
C TRP A 34 -1.15 -13.90 -20.57
N ASP A 35 -0.38 -13.99 -21.66
CA ASP A 35 0.16 -15.27 -22.17
C ASP A 35 1.37 -15.76 -21.37
N LEU A 36 1.87 -14.95 -20.43
CA LEU A 36 2.75 -15.39 -19.36
C LEU A 36 2.04 -15.10 -18.03
N PRO A 37 2.01 -16.05 -17.08
CA PRO A 37 1.47 -15.79 -15.75
C PRO A 37 2.03 -14.51 -15.14
N PHE A 38 1.15 -13.70 -14.55
CA PHE A 38 1.48 -12.39 -13.99
C PHE A 38 1.05 -12.36 -12.52
N PRO A 39 1.75 -11.72 -11.57
CA PRO A 39 3.10 -11.16 -11.70
C PRO A 39 4.14 -12.25 -11.95
N SER A 40 5.28 -11.91 -12.55
CA SER A 40 6.41 -12.84 -12.73
C SER A 40 7.72 -12.06 -12.68
N ASP A 41 8.76 -12.60 -12.04
CA ASP A 41 10.07 -11.94 -12.03
C ASP A 41 10.74 -11.89 -13.41
N LEU A 42 10.28 -12.71 -14.36
CA LEU A 42 10.62 -12.58 -15.79
C LEU A 42 10.09 -11.30 -16.45
N ARG A 43 9.31 -10.54 -15.68
CA ARG A 43 8.75 -9.24 -16.06
C ARG A 43 9.23 -8.16 -15.09
N LEU A 44 10.44 -8.28 -14.59
CA LEU A 44 11.14 -7.19 -13.93
C LEU A 44 12.14 -6.56 -14.89
N ALA A 45 12.13 -5.23 -14.96
CA ALA A 45 13.20 -4.49 -15.60
C ALA A 45 14.51 -4.64 -14.79
N PRO A 46 15.68 -4.36 -15.37
CA PRO A 46 16.96 -4.37 -14.64
C PRO A 46 17.00 -3.45 -13.41
N SER A 47 16.10 -2.46 -13.34
CA SER A 47 15.91 -1.59 -12.17
C SER A 47 15.17 -2.28 -11.00
N GLY A 48 14.65 -3.48 -11.22
CA GLY A 48 13.74 -4.18 -10.32
C GLY A 48 12.29 -3.70 -10.38
N ALA A 49 11.93 -2.78 -11.29
CA ALA A 49 10.55 -2.35 -11.47
C ALA A 49 9.75 -3.38 -12.29
N PRO A 50 8.45 -3.61 -12.00
CA PRO A 50 7.58 -4.36 -12.89
C PRO A 50 7.57 -3.79 -14.32
N ASP A 51 7.74 -4.63 -15.33
CA ASP A 51 7.55 -4.25 -16.73
C ASP A 51 6.07 -4.32 -17.09
N MET A 52 5.48 -3.14 -17.24
CA MET A 52 4.08 -2.93 -17.61
C MET A 52 3.91 -2.33 -19.00
N SER A 53 4.96 -2.32 -19.84
CA SER A 53 4.95 -1.68 -21.16
C SER A 53 3.87 -2.22 -22.11
N GLY A 54 3.57 -3.52 -22.02
CA GLY A 54 2.53 -4.17 -22.80
C GLY A 54 1.12 -4.15 -22.18
N TYR A 55 0.92 -3.51 -21.02
CA TYR A 55 -0.36 -3.59 -20.31
C TYR A 55 -1.53 -3.05 -21.16
N PRO A 56 -2.65 -3.79 -21.29
CA PRO A 56 -3.75 -3.39 -22.16
C PRO A 56 -4.33 -2.03 -21.78
N ASN A 57 -4.38 -1.11 -22.74
CA ASN A 57 -5.13 0.15 -22.61
C ASN A 57 -5.78 0.57 -23.94
N PRO A 58 -6.65 -0.27 -24.54
CA PRO A 58 -7.15 -0.05 -25.89
C PRO A 58 -8.08 1.17 -26.01
N ARG A 59 -8.59 1.69 -24.89
CA ARG A 59 -9.41 2.90 -24.82
C ARG A 59 -8.59 4.17 -24.53
N ASP A 60 -7.26 4.04 -24.45
CA ASP A 60 -6.33 5.12 -24.12
C ASP A 60 -6.77 5.92 -22.88
N VAL A 61 -7.20 5.20 -21.84
CA VAL A 61 -7.78 5.83 -20.65
C VAL A 61 -6.70 6.61 -19.90
N PRO A 62 -6.86 7.94 -19.71
CA PRO A 62 -5.83 8.76 -19.10
C PRO A 62 -5.48 8.35 -17.66
N ILE A 63 -6.48 7.90 -16.89
CA ILE A 63 -6.28 7.48 -15.50
C ILE A 63 -5.35 6.27 -15.40
N LEU A 64 -5.48 5.31 -16.33
CA LEU A 64 -4.62 4.14 -16.41
C LEU A 64 -3.20 4.54 -16.84
N ARG A 65 -3.07 5.42 -17.84
CA ARG A 65 -1.77 5.96 -18.25
C ARG A 65 -1.05 6.60 -17.06
N GLY A 66 -1.76 7.40 -16.27
CA GLY A 66 -1.24 8.03 -15.05
C GLY A 66 -0.71 7.01 -14.04
N LEU A 67 -1.47 5.96 -13.74
CA LEU A 67 -1.04 4.87 -12.85
C LEU A 67 0.24 4.19 -13.35
N LEU A 68 0.32 3.90 -14.65
CA LEU A 68 1.47 3.24 -15.25
C LEU A 68 2.75 4.09 -15.16
N THR A 69 2.65 5.42 -15.12
CA THR A 69 3.84 6.29 -15.00
C THR A 69 4.61 6.12 -13.69
N ASN A 70 3.98 5.55 -12.65
CA ASN A 70 4.61 5.33 -11.33
C ASN A 70 5.29 3.95 -11.23
N VAL A 71 5.12 3.08 -12.22
CA VAL A 71 5.61 1.71 -12.15
C VAL A 71 7.14 1.66 -12.09
N ASP A 72 7.83 2.48 -12.89
CA ASP A 72 9.30 2.55 -12.93
C ASP A 72 9.94 2.94 -11.58
N ASP A 73 9.17 3.59 -10.71
CA ASP A 73 9.62 3.97 -9.37
C ASP A 73 9.58 2.79 -8.39
N ARG A 74 8.87 1.70 -8.70
CA ARG A 74 8.71 0.53 -7.80
C ARG A 74 9.94 -0.38 -7.83
N ARG A 75 10.10 -1.16 -6.77
CA ARG A 75 11.11 -2.21 -6.67
C ARG A 75 10.40 -3.49 -6.22
N GLY A 76 10.34 -4.50 -7.08
CA GLY A 76 9.58 -5.73 -6.86
C GLY A 76 8.06 -5.55 -6.97
N TRP A 77 7.36 -6.62 -6.63
CA TRP A 77 5.91 -6.72 -6.70
C TRP A 77 5.21 -6.29 -5.39
N PRO A 78 3.93 -5.90 -5.42
CA PRO A 78 3.19 -5.58 -4.19
C PRO A 78 3.14 -6.78 -3.21
N THR A 79 3.08 -6.52 -1.91
CA THR A 79 2.93 -7.54 -0.85
C THR A 79 1.53 -8.15 -0.75
N MET A 80 0.61 -7.73 -1.61
CA MET A 80 -0.73 -8.33 -1.78
C MET A 80 -1.04 -8.47 -3.28
N PRO A 81 -0.24 -9.22 -4.05
CA PRO A 81 -0.41 -9.26 -5.49
C PRO A 81 -1.58 -10.17 -5.88
N ALA A 82 -2.34 -9.78 -6.90
CA ALA A 82 -3.21 -10.72 -7.59
C ALA A 82 -2.43 -11.36 -8.75
N ALA A 83 -2.44 -12.68 -8.83
CA ALA A 83 -1.92 -13.43 -9.95
C ALA A 83 -2.98 -13.73 -11.00
N TYR A 84 -2.58 -13.80 -12.27
CA TYR A 84 -3.43 -14.00 -13.43
C TYR A 84 -2.84 -15.10 -14.29
N PHE A 85 -3.66 -16.08 -14.63
CA PHE A 85 -3.30 -17.22 -15.47
C PHE A 85 -4.30 -17.31 -16.62
N ARG A 86 -3.81 -17.32 -17.85
CA ARG A 86 -4.62 -17.56 -19.06
C ARG A 86 -4.56 -19.02 -19.47
N PHE A 87 -5.67 -19.57 -19.95
CA PHE A 87 -5.80 -20.95 -20.41
C PHE A 87 -6.25 -21.01 -21.87
N THR A 88 -5.93 -22.10 -22.57
CA THR A 88 -6.34 -22.28 -23.99
C THR A 88 -7.78 -22.77 -24.14
N ALA A 89 -8.45 -23.04 -23.02
CA ALA A 89 -9.84 -23.46 -22.94
C ALA A 89 -10.43 -23.00 -21.59
N PRO A 90 -11.77 -22.93 -21.46
CA PRO A 90 -12.41 -22.50 -20.23
C PRO A 90 -12.11 -23.41 -19.05
N LEU A 91 -11.89 -22.80 -17.88
CA LEU A 91 -11.84 -23.47 -16.58
C LEU A 91 -13.22 -23.51 -15.91
N PRO A 92 -13.41 -24.35 -14.86
CA PRO A 92 -14.53 -24.21 -13.94
C PRO A 92 -14.67 -22.77 -13.42
N GLU A 93 -15.91 -22.36 -13.15
CA GLU A 93 -16.19 -21.03 -12.62
C GLU A 93 -15.75 -20.91 -11.15
N HIS A 94 -15.07 -19.82 -10.82
CA HIS A 94 -14.60 -19.49 -9.48
C HIS A 94 -15.09 -18.11 -9.05
N GLU A 95 -15.44 -17.97 -7.77
CA GLU A 95 -15.96 -16.75 -7.16
C GLU A 95 -15.20 -16.37 -5.88
N LEU A 96 -15.11 -15.07 -5.60
CA LEU A 96 -14.27 -14.52 -4.53
C LEU A 96 -14.73 -14.87 -3.11
N ASP A 97 -15.97 -15.34 -2.93
CA ASP A 97 -16.49 -15.77 -1.64
C ASP A 97 -16.03 -17.20 -1.26
N GLN A 98 -15.46 -17.93 -2.21
CA GLN A 98 -14.89 -19.26 -2.00
C GLN A 98 -13.43 -19.14 -1.59
N VAL A 99 -13.17 -19.34 -0.30
CA VAL A 99 -11.81 -19.41 0.23
C VAL A 99 -11.21 -20.78 -0.04
N ILE A 100 -10.04 -20.80 -0.65
CA ILE A 100 -9.20 -21.98 -0.83
C ILE A 100 -8.22 -22.01 0.34
N GLU A 101 -8.49 -22.91 1.29
CA GLU A 101 -7.65 -23.07 2.48
C GLU A 101 -6.27 -23.62 2.12
N PRO A 102 -5.20 -23.15 2.78
CA PRO A 102 -3.87 -23.68 2.55
C PRO A 102 -3.79 -25.13 3.08
N GLY A 103 -3.32 -26.05 2.26
CA GLY A 103 -3.23 -27.46 2.63
C GLY A 103 -2.52 -28.33 1.60
N PRO A 104 -2.17 -29.58 1.93
CA PRO A 104 -1.50 -30.51 1.00
C PRO A 104 -2.36 -30.84 -0.22
N ASP A 105 -3.69 -30.79 -0.08
CA ASP A 105 -4.65 -31.07 -1.15
C ASP A 105 -5.22 -29.79 -1.80
N ALA A 106 -4.67 -28.61 -1.47
CA ALA A 106 -5.14 -27.35 -2.04
C ALA A 106 -4.95 -27.36 -3.56
N PRO A 107 -6.00 -27.12 -4.36
CA PRO A 107 -5.93 -27.22 -5.83
C PRO A 107 -5.05 -26.12 -6.45
N VAL A 108 -4.86 -25.03 -5.72
CA VAL A 108 -3.96 -23.93 -6.04
C VAL A 108 -3.30 -23.45 -4.75
N MET A 109 -2.05 -23.01 -4.84
CA MET A 109 -1.26 -22.63 -3.67
C MET A 109 -0.59 -21.28 -3.88
N LEU A 110 -0.47 -20.49 -2.80
CA LEU A 110 0.42 -19.34 -2.68
C LEU A 110 1.42 -19.70 -1.60
N ILE A 111 2.70 -19.75 -1.95
CA ILE A 111 3.73 -20.32 -1.07
C ILE A 111 4.96 -19.43 -1.04
N ASP A 112 5.53 -19.25 0.15
CA ASP A 112 6.87 -18.70 0.35
C ASP A 112 7.91 -19.73 -0.12
N ILE A 113 8.64 -19.40 -1.18
CA ILE A 113 9.66 -20.26 -1.79
C ILE A 113 11.07 -19.68 -1.63
N ASP A 114 11.21 -18.64 -0.82
CA ASP A 114 12.50 -18.02 -0.55
C ASP A 114 13.25 -18.80 0.52
N VAL A 115 14.33 -19.46 0.13
CA VAL A 115 15.15 -20.31 1.01
C VAL A 115 15.79 -19.54 2.17
N GLU A 116 15.90 -18.22 2.07
CA GLU A 116 16.39 -17.35 3.14
C GLU A 116 15.25 -16.82 4.05
N SER A 117 14.00 -17.01 3.64
CA SER A 117 12.84 -16.56 4.42
C SER A 117 12.70 -17.34 5.73
N PRO A 118 12.43 -16.66 6.86
CA PRO A 118 12.08 -17.34 8.11
C PRO A 118 10.74 -18.09 8.03
N GLU A 119 9.95 -17.83 6.99
CA GLU A 119 8.66 -18.44 6.71
C GLU A 119 8.70 -19.35 5.47
N PHE A 120 9.89 -19.79 5.03
CA PHE A 120 10.02 -20.72 3.90
C PHE A 120 9.05 -21.91 4.02
N GLY A 121 8.25 -22.12 2.97
CA GLY A 121 7.19 -23.11 2.92
C GLY A 121 5.86 -22.75 3.57
N ALA A 122 5.72 -21.54 4.12
CA ALA A 122 4.43 -21.02 4.56
C ALA A 122 3.46 -20.92 3.37
N ARG A 123 2.24 -21.40 3.58
CA ARG A 123 1.16 -21.42 2.58
C ARG A 123 0.02 -20.54 3.04
N PHE A 124 -0.55 -19.78 2.12
CA PHE A 124 -1.53 -18.75 2.44
C PHE A 124 -2.90 -19.08 1.82
N PRO A 125 -4.01 -18.73 2.50
CA PRO A 125 -5.35 -18.89 1.93
C PRO A 125 -5.53 -17.98 0.70
N ILE A 126 -6.18 -18.50 -0.32
CA ILE A 126 -6.38 -17.83 -1.61
C ILE A 126 -7.88 -17.64 -1.87
N VAL A 127 -8.22 -16.59 -2.61
CA VAL A 127 -9.50 -16.46 -3.31
C VAL A 127 -9.25 -16.44 -4.82
N ALA A 128 -10.20 -16.96 -5.59
CA ALA A 128 -10.08 -17.07 -7.04
C ALA A 128 -11.29 -16.46 -7.74
N ARG A 129 -11.10 -15.97 -8.97
CA ARG A 129 -12.19 -15.52 -9.84
C ARG A 129 -11.91 -15.84 -11.29
N THR A 130 -12.85 -16.49 -11.96
CA THR A 130 -12.84 -16.61 -13.42
C THR A 130 -13.30 -15.29 -14.02
N LEU A 131 -12.44 -14.63 -14.80
CA LEU A 131 -12.72 -13.30 -15.33
C LEU A 131 -13.54 -13.40 -16.61
N ALA A 132 -14.55 -12.54 -16.72
CA ALA A 132 -15.24 -12.34 -17.99
C ALA A 132 -14.32 -11.58 -18.95
N GLU A 133 -14.34 -11.97 -20.22
CA GLU A 133 -13.64 -11.24 -21.29
C GLU A 133 -14.17 -9.80 -21.38
N ASP A 134 -13.25 -8.85 -21.42
CA ASP A 134 -13.52 -7.44 -21.66
C ASP A 134 -12.34 -6.78 -22.40
N PRO A 135 -12.38 -5.49 -22.74
CA PRO A 135 -11.29 -4.85 -23.48
C PRO A 135 -9.90 -4.87 -22.79
N TYR A 136 -9.79 -5.19 -21.51
CA TYR A 136 -8.53 -5.24 -20.76
C TYR A 136 -8.09 -6.67 -20.43
N VAL A 137 -9.01 -7.63 -20.47
CA VAL A 137 -8.77 -9.03 -20.13
C VAL A 137 -9.32 -9.93 -21.23
N THR A 138 -8.42 -10.71 -21.83
CA THR A 138 -8.75 -11.70 -22.86
C THR A 138 -9.56 -12.88 -22.27
N SER A 139 -10.06 -13.78 -23.13
CA SER A 139 -10.76 -15.00 -22.72
C SER A 139 -9.93 -15.91 -21.81
N ASP A 140 -10.62 -16.68 -20.98
CA ASP A 140 -10.08 -17.81 -20.21
C ASP A 140 -8.99 -17.43 -19.20
N VAL A 141 -9.12 -16.26 -18.58
CA VAL A 141 -8.22 -15.78 -17.51
C VAL A 141 -8.84 -16.04 -16.14
N VAL A 142 -8.06 -16.62 -15.23
CA VAL A 142 -8.37 -16.70 -13.81
C VAL A 142 -7.46 -15.76 -13.01
N ALA A 143 -8.07 -14.99 -12.12
CA ALA A 143 -7.36 -14.22 -11.10
C ALA A 143 -7.32 -14.98 -9.78
N LEU A 144 -6.17 -14.95 -9.11
CA LEU A 144 -5.90 -15.55 -7.80
C LEU A 144 -5.32 -14.46 -6.90
N ALA A 145 -5.76 -14.35 -5.65
CA ALA A 145 -5.19 -13.38 -4.72
C ALA A 145 -5.10 -13.99 -3.31
N PRO A 146 -4.18 -13.51 -2.45
CA PRO A 146 -4.24 -13.86 -1.04
C PRO A 146 -5.60 -13.41 -0.51
N ARG A 147 -6.20 -14.19 0.39
CA ARG A 147 -7.47 -13.80 1.02
C ARG A 147 -7.32 -12.39 1.62
N PRO A 148 -8.29 -11.47 1.42
CA PRO A 148 -8.20 -10.12 1.96
C PRO A 148 -7.84 -10.10 3.45
N GLY A 149 -6.82 -9.31 3.80
CA GLY A 149 -6.24 -9.24 5.14
C GLY A 149 -4.91 -9.99 5.30
N ILE A 150 -4.51 -10.83 4.33
CA ILE A 150 -3.17 -11.41 4.27
C ILE A 150 -2.22 -10.43 3.57
N VAL A 151 -1.13 -10.07 4.25
CA VAL A 151 -0.02 -9.26 3.72
C VAL A 151 1.23 -10.15 3.71
N LEU A 152 1.81 -10.35 2.54
CA LEU A 152 3.04 -11.11 2.37
C LEU A 152 4.23 -10.33 2.93
N ARG A 153 5.31 -11.04 3.28
CA ARG A 153 6.56 -10.41 3.68
C ARG A 153 7.13 -9.64 2.49
N ALA A 154 7.80 -8.54 2.77
CA ALA A 154 8.54 -7.76 1.78
C ALA A 154 9.90 -8.40 1.48
N ASN A 155 10.46 -8.17 0.29
CA ASN A 155 11.72 -8.74 -0.18
C ASN A 155 11.76 -10.26 -0.03
N THR A 156 10.67 -10.93 -0.41
CA THR A 156 10.54 -12.39 -0.29
C THR A 156 9.97 -12.94 -1.58
N THR A 157 10.51 -14.07 -2.03
CA THR A 157 10.10 -14.75 -3.26
C THR A 157 8.98 -15.73 -2.98
N TYR A 158 7.90 -15.61 -3.74
CA TYR A 158 6.71 -16.42 -3.63
C TYR A 158 6.38 -17.08 -4.96
N ALA A 159 5.57 -18.13 -4.90
CA ALA A 159 4.93 -18.69 -6.09
C ALA A 159 3.43 -18.86 -5.92
N TYR A 160 2.68 -18.56 -6.98
CA TYR A 160 1.37 -19.19 -7.19
C TYR A 160 1.56 -20.44 -8.02
N VAL A 161 1.03 -21.56 -7.54
CA VAL A 161 1.12 -22.88 -8.20
C VAL A 161 -0.28 -23.40 -8.48
N VAL A 162 -0.63 -23.50 -9.76
CA VAL A 162 -1.89 -24.10 -10.22
C VAL A 162 -1.66 -25.59 -10.45
N ARG A 163 -2.46 -26.44 -9.82
CA ARG A 163 -2.35 -27.90 -9.89
C ARG A 163 -3.45 -28.50 -10.75
N GLU A 164 -3.30 -29.78 -11.11
CA GLU A 164 -4.29 -30.54 -11.88
C GLU A 164 -5.70 -30.48 -11.27
N ALA A 165 -5.81 -30.48 -9.94
CA ALA A 165 -7.11 -30.40 -9.27
C ALA A 165 -7.85 -29.06 -9.51
N PHE A 166 -7.13 -27.97 -9.81
CA PHE A 166 -7.72 -26.69 -10.19
C PHE A 166 -8.06 -26.63 -11.68
N ALA A 167 -7.20 -27.23 -12.52
CA ALA A 167 -7.33 -27.25 -13.97
C ALA A 167 -7.45 -28.70 -14.51
N PRO A 168 -8.53 -29.42 -14.21
CA PRO A 168 -8.65 -30.84 -14.56
C PRO A 168 -8.66 -31.04 -16.07
N GLY A 169 -7.79 -31.93 -16.56
CA GLY A 169 -7.65 -32.25 -17.98
C GLY A 169 -6.74 -31.29 -18.75
N PHE A 170 -6.14 -30.30 -18.09
CA PHE A 170 -5.10 -29.46 -18.68
C PHE A 170 -3.73 -30.09 -18.52
N ALA A 171 -2.92 -30.01 -19.57
CA ALA A 171 -1.51 -30.38 -19.54
C ALA A 171 -0.63 -29.17 -19.20
N ALA A 172 0.54 -29.45 -18.64
CA ALA A 172 1.58 -28.44 -18.47
C ALA A 172 2.08 -27.94 -19.84
N PRO A 173 2.27 -26.62 -20.03
CA PRO A 173 2.84 -26.09 -21.27
C PRO A 173 4.26 -26.60 -21.51
N ASP A 174 4.65 -26.86 -22.77
CA ASP A 174 5.96 -27.45 -23.11
C ASP A 174 7.16 -26.69 -22.52
N ALA A 175 7.11 -25.35 -22.53
CA ALA A 175 8.16 -24.52 -21.95
C ALA A 175 8.26 -24.68 -20.42
N TYR A 176 7.12 -24.72 -19.72
CA TYR A 176 7.06 -24.96 -18.27
C TYR A 176 7.50 -26.39 -17.92
N ALA A 177 7.06 -27.39 -18.69
CA ALA A 177 7.50 -28.77 -18.53
C ALA A 177 9.00 -28.92 -18.75
N THR A 178 9.58 -28.21 -19.74
CA THR A 178 11.03 -28.19 -19.98
C THR A 178 11.79 -27.64 -18.76
N LEU A 179 11.31 -26.56 -18.13
CA LEU A 179 11.91 -26.01 -16.91
C LEU A 179 11.85 -27.01 -15.75
N ARG A 180 10.68 -27.60 -15.52
CA ARG A 180 10.47 -28.62 -14.47
C ARG A 180 11.42 -29.80 -14.64
N ASP A 181 11.67 -30.21 -15.88
CA ASP A 181 12.55 -31.34 -16.21
C ASP A 181 14.06 -30.94 -16.23
N GLY A 182 14.41 -29.73 -15.79
CA GLY A 182 15.78 -29.23 -15.68
C GLY A 182 16.40 -28.74 -16.99
N GLY A 183 15.59 -28.55 -18.03
CA GLY A 183 15.99 -28.02 -19.32
C GLY A 183 15.86 -26.50 -19.41
N THR A 184 16.43 -25.93 -20.48
CA THR A 184 16.23 -24.53 -20.86
C THR A 184 15.20 -24.45 -21.99
N PRO A 185 14.01 -23.87 -21.76
CA PRO A 185 13.02 -23.69 -22.81
C PRO A 185 13.51 -22.71 -23.88
N ALA A 186 12.97 -22.82 -25.08
CA ALA A 186 13.21 -21.84 -26.14
C ALA A 186 12.51 -20.50 -25.83
N GLY A 187 13.00 -19.43 -26.44
CA GLY A 187 12.43 -18.07 -26.35
C GLY A 187 13.38 -17.07 -25.70
N ALA A 188 13.12 -15.78 -25.91
CA ALA A 188 13.93 -14.69 -25.40
C ALA A 188 14.16 -14.73 -23.87
N ARG A 189 13.17 -15.19 -23.10
CA ARG A 189 13.22 -15.29 -21.63
C ARG A 189 13.59 -16.68 -21.12
N GLY A 190 13.95 -17.62 -22.01
CA GLY A 190 14.14 -19.03 -21.64
C GLY A 190 15.28 -19.29 -20.67
N ALA A 191 16.42 -18.60 -20.85
CA ALA A 191 17.57 -18.73 -19.95
C ALA A 191 17.28 -18.13 -18.57
N GLU A 192 16.66 -16.95 -18.53
CA GLU A 192 16.27 -16.27 -17.28
C GLU A 192 15.22 -17.08 -16.51
N ALA A 193 14.29 -17.74 -17.22
CA ALA A 193 13.27 -18.60 -16.61
C ALA A 193 13.88 -19.78 -15.83
N VAL A 194 15.06 -20.29 -16.22
CA VAL A 194 15.77 -21.31 -15.45
C VAL A 194 16.18 -20.77 -14.08
N GLU A 195 16.71 -19.55 -14.03
CA GLU A 195 17.16 -18.92 -12.78
C GLU A 195 15.98 -18.54 -11.89
N VAL A 196 14.95 -17.90 -12.47
CA VAL A 196 13.76 -17.43 -11.72
C VAL A 196 12.97 -18.60 -11.11
N TYR A 197 12.83 -19.72 -11.81
CA TYR A 197 12.02 -20.85 -11.34
C TYR A 197 12.80 -21.86 -10.49
N GLU A 198 14.12 -21.73 -10.34
CA GLU A 198 14.93 -22.67 -9.55
C GLU A 198 14.42 -22.85 -8.11
N PRO A 199 14.07 -21.78 -7.35
CA PRO A 199 13.59 -21.93 -5.98
C PRO A 199 12.24 -22.65 -5.90
N LEU A 200 11.40 -22.51 -6.94
CA LEU A 200 10.13 -23.23 -7.02
C LEU A 200 10.37 -24.74 -7.09
N TRP A 201 11.32 -25.21 -7.89
CA TRP A 201 11.55 -26.64 -8.06
C TRP A 201 12.09 -27.28 -6.79
N HIS A 202 13.02 -26.61 -6.10
CA HIS A 202 13.47 -27.05 -4.77
C HIS A 202 12.30 -27.18 -3.79
N ALA A 203 11.41 -26.18 -3.78
CA ALA A 203 10.23 -26.15 -2.92
C ALA A 203 9.20 -27.26 -3.25
N LEU A 204 8.89 -27.48 -4.54
CA LEU A 204 7.95 -28.53 -4.95
C LEU A 204 8.50 -29.93 -4.67
N ASP A 205 9.79 -30.16 -4.88
CA ASP A 205 10.46 -31.43 -4.58
C ASP A 205 10.43 -31.72 -3.06
N GLU A 206 10.77 -30.73 -2.23
CA GLU A 206 10.74 -30.86 -0.77
C GLU A 206 9.35 -31.24 -0.25
N TRP A 207 8.29 -30.72 -0.88
CA TRP A 207 6.91 -30.96 -0.48
C TRP A 207 6.21 -32.06 -1.27
N THR A 208 6.93 -32.73 -2.19
CA THR A 208 6.40 -33.83 -3.01
C THR A 208 5.15 -33.42 -3.81
N ILE A 209 5.22 -32.26 -4.46
CA ILE A 209 4.18 -31.75 -5.36
C ILE A 209 4.62 -32.01 -6.80
N ASP A 210 4.01 -32.99 -7.46
CA ASP A 210 4.35 -33.43 -8.82
C ASP A 210 3.26 -33.13 -9.87
N ASP A 211 2.12 -32.60 -9.43
CA ASP A 211 0.91 -32.33 -10.22
C ASP A 211 0.73 -30.84 -10.60
N ALA A 212 1.81 -30.05 -10.60
CA ALA A 212 1.76 -28.65 -11.01
C ALA A 212 1.56 -28.52 -12.53
N VAL A 213 0.49 -27.83 -12.94
CA VAL A 213 0.16 -27.53 -14.34
C VAL A 213 0.93 -26.31 -14.83
N VAL A 214 0.96 -25.25 -14.03
CA VAL A 214 1.68 -24.00 -14.32
C VAL A 214 1.88 -23.23 -13.01
N ALA A 215 2.91 -22.39 -12.96
CA ALA A 215 3.17 -21.52 -11.82
C ALA A 215 3.70 -20.15 -12.26
N THR A 216 3.59 -19.18 -11.36
CA THR A 216 4.30 -17.91 -11.46
C THR A 216 5.14 -17.66 -10.22
N VAL A 217 6.37 -17.18 -10.43
CA VAL A 217 7.33 -16.84 -9.37
C VAL A 217 7.52 -15.33 -9.35
N PHE A 218 7.40 -14.72 -8.17
CA PHE A 218 7.51 -13.28 -8.01
C PHE A 218 8.15 -12.90 -6.67
N THR A 219 8.98 -11.85 -6.66
CA THR A 219 9.57 -11.27 -5.45
C THR A 219 8.87 -9.97 -5.03
N THR A 220 8.42 -9.90 -3.79
CA THR A 220 7.78 -8.70 -3.25
C THR A 220 8.77 -7.58 -2.98
N GLY A 221 8.32 -6.33 -3.11
CA GLY A 221 9.06 -5.12 -2.75
C GLY A 221 8.88 -4.69 -1.29
N ASP A 222 9.72 -3.75 -0.85
CA ASP A 222 9.67 -3.15 0.49
C ASP A 222 9.49 -1.62 0.46
N GLU A 223 8.26 -1.19 0.16
CA GLU A 223 7.91 0.23 0.19
C GLU A 223 7.89 0.81 1.62
N VAL A 224 7.76 -0.03 2.66
CA VAL A 224 7.79 0.40 4.06
C VAL A 224 9.21 0.82 4.44
N ALA A 225 10.21 -0.05 4.22
CA ALA A 225 11.60 0.26 4.49
C ALA A 225 12.10 1.43 3.63
N ARG A 226 11.66 1.51 2.38
CA ARG A 226 12.01 2.62 1.49
C ARG A 226 11.44 3.95 1.98
N LEU A 227 10.15 4.00 2.33
CA LEU A 227 9.55 5.22 2.88
C LEU A 227 10.18 5.60 4.23
N HIS A 228 10.51 4.62 5.06
CA HIS A 228 11.27 4.85 6.30
C HIS A 228 12.63 5.50 6.01
N ALA A 229 13.44 4.93 5.11
CA ALA A 229 14.75 5.48 4.77
C ALA A 229 14.66 6.92 4.21
N ARG A 230 13.68 7.18 3.34
CA ARG A 230 13.40 8.52 2.82
C ARG A 230 13.07 9.51 3.94
N THR A 231 12.16 9.12 4.82
CA THR A 231 11.71 10.00 5.91
C THR A 231 12.82 10.25 6.95
N GLU A 232 13.70 9.27 7.23
CA GLU A 232 14.89 9.49 8.07
C GLU A 232 15.81 10.58 7.51
N ALA A 233 16.09 10.54 6.20
CA ALA A 233 16.90 11.55 5.54
C ALA A 233 16.24 12.94 5.58
N LEU A 234 14.93 13.00 5.31
CA LEU A 234 14.18 14.26 5.24
C LEU A 234 14.00 14.92 6.61
N ARG A 235 13.75 14.15 7.68
CA ARG A 235 13.65 14.66 9.05
C ARG A 235 14.93 15.38 9.47
N THR A 236 16.07 14.78 9.17
CA THR A 236 17.39 15.36 9.46
C THR A 236 17.65 16.63 8.65
N ALA A 237 17.25 16.64 7.37
CA ALA A 237 17.55 17.74 6.45
C ALA A 237 16.60 18.94 6.59
N HIS A 238 15.38 18.73 7.13
CA HIS A 238 14.32 19.72 7.15
C HIS A 238 13.63 19.84 8.51
N PRO A 239 14.37 20.21 9.58
CA PRO A 239 13.74 20.49 10.86
C PRO A 239 12.69 21.60 10.71
N VAL A 240 11.57 21.47 11.41
CA VAL A 240 10.46 22.43 11.39
C VAL A 240 10.32 23.11 12.75
N SER A 241 9.73 24.31 12.76
CA SER A 241 9.44 25.08 13.97
C SER A 241 7.96 25.42 14.07
N LEU A 242 7.51 25.63 15.31
CA LEU A 242 6.17 26.13 15.60
C LEU A 242 6.19 27.66 15.65
N ASP A 243 5.33 28.29 14.86
CA ASP A 243 5.16 29.74 14.81
C ASP A 243 3.75 30.12 15.30
N ASP A 244 3.60 31.39 15.72
CA ASP A 244 2.33 32.02 16.07
C ASP A 244 1.47 31.25 17.09
N LEU A 245 2.11 30.56 18.04
CA LEU A 245 1.41 29.81 19.08
C LEU A 245 0.62 30.75 19.99
N THR A 246 -0.70 30.58 20.00
CA THR A 246 -1.64 31.39 20.76
C THR A 246 -2.70 30.54 21.43
N VAL A 247 -3.20 31.02 22.57
CA VAL A 247 -4.37 30.44 23.23
C VAL A 247 -5.62 30.83 22.45
N VAL A 248 -6.40 29.84 22.04
CA VAL A 248 -7.77 30.03 21.54
C VAL A 248 -8.69 30.19 22.75
N ASP A 249 -9.70 31.06 22.70
CA ASP A 249 -10.66 31.21 23.81
C ASP A 249 -11.32 29.86 24.12
N SER A 250 -10.82 29.22 25.16
CA SER A 250 -11.19 27.88 25.58
C SER A 250 -11.97 27.89 26.90
N THR A 251 -12.52 29.04 27.29
CA THR A 251 -13.29 29.19 28.53
C THR A 251 -14.51 28.28 28.58
N ALA A 252 -15.12 28.00 27.43
CA ALA A 252 -16.23 27.05 27.28
C ALA A 252 -15.79 25.59 27.13
N LEU A 253 -14.50 25.31 26.89
CA LEU A 253 -13.99 23.95 26.76
C LEU A 253 -13.76 23.33 28.14
N ASP A 254 -14.26 22.11 28.31
CA ASP A 254 -14.22 21.39 29.58
C ASP A 254 -12.96 20.51 29.67
N GLY A 255 -12.14 20.73 30.71
CA GLY A 255 -11.00 19.87 31.04
C GLY A 255 -9.69 20.12 30.28
N PHE A 256 -9.64 20.99 29.26
CA PHE A 256 -8.41 21.28 28.51
C PHE A 256 -8.31 22.72 27.99
N CYS A 257 -7.08 23.09 27.63
CA CYS A 257 -6.67 24.31 26.94
C CYS A 257 -6.51 24.00 25.45
N GLN A 258 -6.98 24.87 24.58
CA GLN A 258 -6.73 24.78 23.14
C GLN A 258 -5.72 25.86 22.73
N LEU A 259 -4.70 25.44 21.98
CA LEU A 259 -3.71 26.30 21.36
C LEU A 259 -3.82 26.17 19.84
N SER A 260 -3.60 27.26 19.15
CA SER A 260 -3.46 27.31 17.69
C SER A 260 -2.08 27.88 17.35
N GLY A 261 -1.44 27.31 16.35
CA GLY A 261 -0.20 27.82 15.77
C GLY A 261 -0.10 27.42 14.31
N THR A 262 1.06 27.68 13.72
CA THR A 262 1.36 27.25 12.36
C THR A 262 2.75 26.61 12.26
N ILE A 263 2.94 25.77 11.26
CA ILE A 263 4.23 25.13 10.97
C ILE A 263 4.52 25.35 9.49
N LYS A 264 5.75 25.72 9.16
CA LYS A 264 6.21 25.79 7.77
C LYS A 264 6.78 24.42 7.34
N MET A 265 5.96 23.63 6.65
CA MET A 265 6.32 22.28 6.19
C MET A 265 7.02 22.32 4.82
N PRO A 266 8.03 21.47 4.57
CA PRO A 266 8.59 21.28 3.24
C PRO A 266 7.59 20.56 2.32
N GLN A 267 7.48 21.01 1.06
CA GLN A 267 6.69 20.36 0.01
C GLN A 267 7.63 19.63 -0.94
N PHE A 268 7.42 18.32 -1.16
CA PHE A 268 8.23 17.49 -2.05
C PHE A 268 7.52 17.12 -3.35
N GLN A 269 6.20 17.27 -3.43
CA GLN A 269 5.45 17.09 -4.67
C GLN A 269 5.69 18.26 -5.62
N THR A 270 5.85 17.97 -6.91
CA THR A 270 5.88 18.98 -7.97
C THR A 270 4.49 19.54 -8.25
N GLY A 271 4.44 20.71 -8.89
CA GLY A 271 3.18 21.34 -9.30
C GLY A 271 2.41 21.99 -8.15
N VAL A 272 1.10 22.14 -8.34
CA VAL A 272 0.20 22.84 -7.43
C VAL A 272 -0.96 21.95 -7.00
N GLN A 273 -1.40 22.05 -5.75
CA GLN A 273 -2.60 21.36 -5.28
C GLN A 273 -3.83 21.77 -6.12
N PRO A 274 -4.71 20.84 -6.51
CA PRO A 274 -4.80 19.44 -6.09
C PRO A 274 -4.03 18.45 -6.99
N PHE A 275 -2.94 18.90 -7.62
CA PHE A 275 -2.04 18.07 -8.44
C PHE A 275 -2.75 17.38 -9.61
N SER A 276 -3.59 18.10 -10.34
CA SER A 276 -4.36 17.55 -11.46
C SER A 276 -3.51 17.14 -12.69
N THR A 277 -2.22 17.46 -12.72
CA THR A 277 -1.30 17.12 -13.83
C THR A 277 0.08 16.66 -13.36
N ASP A 278 0.64 17.30 -12.33
CA ASP A 278 1.93 16.97 -11.71
C ASP A 278 1.71 16.27 -10.35
N GLY A 279 2.60 16.40 -9.38
CA GLY A 279 2.38 15.88 -8.01
C GLY A 279 3.21 14.66 -7.64
N ARG A 280 4.12 14.23 -8.53
CA ARG A 280 5.13 13.21 -8.21
C ARG A 280 6.29 13.84 -7.45
N PHE A 281 7.07 13.01 -6.76
CA PHE A 281 8.37 13.44 -6.23
C PHE A 281 9.41 13.49 -7.33
N VAL A 282 10.30 14.49 -7.25
CA VAL A 282 11.60 14.42 -7.93
C VAL A 282 12.57 13.76 -6.97
N ILE A 283 13.11 12.62 -7.37
CA ILE A 283 13.99 11.81 -6.53
C ILE A 283 15.45 12.11 -6.88
N ASP A 284 16.30 12.29 -5.87
CA ASP A 284 17.74 12.48 -6.06
C ASP A 284 18.49 11.15 -6.26
N GLY A 285 19.82 11.22 -6.39
CA GLY A 285 20.66 10.03 -6.58
C GLY A 285 20.71 9.07 -5.38
N ALA A 286 20.17 9.44 -4.23
CA ALA A 286 20.11 8.65 -3.00
C ALA A 286 18.69 8.14 -2.68
N ASP A 287 17.77 8.21 -3.65
CA ASP A 287 16.36 7.86 -3.51
C ASP A 287 15.58 8.77 -2.54
N VAL A 288 16.05 10.00 -2.29
CA VAL A 288 15.41 10.98 -1.40
C VAL A 288 14.61 12.01 -2.21
N PRO A 289 13.36 12.32 -1.82
CA PRO A 289 12.58 13.37 -2.44
C PRO A 289 13.24 14.76 -2.31
N MET A 290 13.40 15.44 -3.44
CA MET A 290 13.92 16.80 -3.48
C MET A 290 12.83 17.82 -3.12
N LYS A 291 13.14 18.75 -2.22
CA LYS A 291 12.23 19.83 -1.81
C LYS A 291 11.86 20.72 -3.02
N GLN A 292 10.57 20.85 -3.27
CA GLN A 292 9.99 21.69 -4.33
C GLN A 292 9.47 23.03 -3.81
N GLY A 293 9.19 23.13 -2.50
CA GLY A 293 8.70 24.35 -1.90
C GLY A 293 8.45 24.22 -0.40
N GLU A 294 7.64 25.12 0.13
CA GLU A 294 7.20 25.13 1.52
C GLU A 294 5.73 25.53 1.59
N MET A 295 5.03 25.06 2.62
CA MET A 295 3.64 25.40 2.90
C MET A 295 3.48 25.67 4.39
N THR A 296 2.87 26.80 4.73
CA THR A 296 2.46 27.08 6.11
C THR A 296 1.15 26.37 6.38
N VAL A 297 1.10 25.55 7.44
CA VAL A 297 -0.04 24.69 7.76
C VAL A 297 -0.48 24.93 9.19
N PRO A 298 -1.79 25.00 9.48
CA PRO A 298 -2.26 25.19 10.84
C PRO A 298 -2.05 23.92 11.67
N VAL A 299 -1.79 24.13 12.95
CA VAL A 299 -1.71 23.09 13.97
C VAL A 299 -2.56 23.48 15.18
N THR A 300 -3.24 22.48 15.73
CA THR A 300 -4.02 22.59 16.96
C THR A 300 -3.39 21.69 18.02
N ILE A 301 -3.11 22.25 19.20
CA ILE A 301 -2.58 21.52 20.36
C ILE A 301 -3.59 21.64 21.50
N THR A 302 -3.84 20.55 22.23
CA THR A 302 -4.65 20.58 23.45
C THR A 302 -3.84 20.15 24.67
N ILE A 303 -3.85 20.97 25.73
CA ILE A 303 -3.16 20.68 27.00
C ILE A 303 -4.21 20.43 28.10
N PRO A 304 -4.16 19.30 28.85
CA PRO A 304 -5.09 19.05 29.94
C PRO A 304 -4.98 20.12 31.04
N ARG A 305 -6.11 20.53 31.63
CA ARG A 305 -6.12 21.38 32.84
C ARG A 305 -5.81 20.55 34.09
N GLN A 306 -4.68 19.87 34.08
CA GLN A 306 -4.19 19.02 35.16
C GLN A 306 -2.72 19.35 35.46
N THR A 307 -2.14 18.77 36.51
CA THR A 307 -0.70 18.89 36.76
C THR A 307 0.07 18.05 35.74
N MET A 308 1.01 18.66 35.03
CA MET A 308 1.90 17.94 34.11
C MET A 308 2.72 16.89 34.89
N PRO A 309 2.80 15.64 34.40
CA PRO A 309 3.70 14.65 34.99
C PRO A 309 5.17 15.10 34.95
N ALA A 310 6.00 14.59 35.86
CA ALA A 310 7.41 14.99 35.95
C ALA A 310 8.21 14.79 34.65
N GLY A 311 7.86 13.77 33.85
CA GLY A 311 8.46 13.48 32.55
C GLY A 311 7.97 14.38 31.40
N GLY A 312 6.86 15.11 31.58
CA GLY A 312 6.14 15.78 30.50
C GLY A 312 4.74 15.17 30.29
N TRP A 313 3.96 15.79 29.41
CA TRP A 313 2.65 15.29 28.99
C TRP A 313 2.81 14.08 28.05
N PRO A 314 2.11 12.95 28.28
CA PRO A 314 1.84 12.00 27.20
C PRO A 314 1.16 12.71 26.03
N LEU A 315 1.41 12.28 24.80
CA LEU A 315 0.93 12.96 23.60
C LEU A 315 0.14 12.01 22.69
N TYR A 316 -1.05 12.45 22.29
CA TYR A 316 -1.84 11.84 21.22
C TYR A 316 -1.74 12.65 19.93
N GLN A 317 -1.15 12.08 18.89
CA GLN A 317 -1.13 12.69 17.56
C GLN A 317 -2.35 12.21 16.76
N PHE A 318 -3.28 13.13 16.49
CA PHE A 318 -4.52 12.85 15.78
C PHE A 318 -4.42 13.19 14.29
N PHE A 319 -4.66 12.21 13.44
CA PHE A 319 -4.76 12.37 11.99
C PHE A 319 -6.24 12.51 11.60
N HIS A 320 -6.64 13.68 11.11
CA HIS A 320 -8.03 13.91 10.72
C HIS A 320 -8.40 13.14 9.43
N GLY A 321 -9.69 12.84 9.27
CA GLY A 321 -10.23 12.16 8.09
C GLY A 321 -10.37 13.03 6.84
N SER A 322 -10.98 12.45 5.80
CA SER A 322 -11.33 13.09 4.52
C SER A 322 -12.09 14.40 4.75
N GLY A 323 -11.69 15.49 4.07
CA GLY A 323 -12.28 16.82 4.27
C GLY A 323 -12.08 17.43 5.67
N GLY A 324 -11.40 16.74 6.58
CA GLY A 324 -11.15 17.20 7.94
C GLY A 324 -10.16 18.37 8.02
N VAL A 325 -10.08 18.95 9.21
CA VAL A 325 -9.23 20.10 9.53
C VAL A 325 -8.50 19.86 10.85
N SER A 326 -7.45 20.62 11.12
CA SER A 326 -6.63 20.54 12.33
C SER A 326 -7.45 20.68 13.62
N THR A 327 -8.47 21.56 13.62
CA THR A 327 -9.38 21.75 14.77
C THR A 327 -10.35 20.59 14.97
N GLY A 328 -10.40 19.62 14.05
CA GLY A 328 -11.17 18.40 14.22
C GLY A 328 -10.76 17.61 15.48
N LEU A 329 -9.52 17.79 15.94
CA LEU A 329 -9.06 17.31 17.26
C LEU A 329 -9.98 17.78 18.41
N VAL A 330 -10.50 19.00 18.33
CA VAL A 330 -11.34 19.63 19.36
C VAL A 330 -12.82 19.45 19.04
N ASP A 331 -13.18 19.57 17.76
CA ASP A 331 -14.57 19.77 17.35
C ASP A 331 -15.28 18.50 16.87
N LEU A 332 -14.57 17.41 16.54
CA LEU A 332 -15.19 16.16 16.09
C LEU A 332 -15.72 15.31 17.25
N GLY A 333 -16.64 15.88 18.02
CA GLY A 333 -17.36 15.19 19.09
C GLY A 333 -18.34 14.13 18.59
N TYR A 334 -19.05 13.53 19.54
CA TYR A 334 -20.09 12.55 19.22
C TYR A 334 -21.17 13.16 18.32
N SER A 335 -21.58 12.38 17.32
CA SER A 335 -22.62 12.73 16.37
C SER A 335 -23.50 11.48 16.19
N PRO A 336 -24.79 11.51 16.57
CA PRO A 336 -25.68 10.34 16.44
C PRO A 336 -25.84 9.86 14.99
N THR A 337 -25.84 10.81 14.05
CA THR A 337 -25.87 10.55 12.61
C THR A 337 -24.75 11.32 11.90
N SER A 338 -24.48 10.98 10.64
CA SER A 338 -23.51 11.68 9.80
C SER A 338 -23.99 13.06 9.33
N GLU A 339 -25.28 13.38 9.49
CA GLU A 339 -25.86 14.67 9.11
C GLU A 339 -25.83 15.68 10.27
N ASP A 340 -25.67 15.20 11.50
CA ASP A 340 -25.62 16.07 12.68
C ASP A 340 -24.28 16.83 12.73
N ILE A 341 -24.34 18.05 13.26
CA ILE A 341 -23.12 18.80 13.58
C ILE A 341 -22.49 18.12 14.79
N PRO A 342 -21.21 17.68 14.71
CA PRO A 342 -20.52 17.10 15.85
C PRO A 342 -20.56 18.01 17.09
N GLU A 343 -20.64 17.42 18.28
CA GLU A 343 -20.60 18.21 19.52
C GLU A 343 -19.24 18.93 19.66
N LEU A 344 -19.26 20.25 19.46
CA LEU A 344 -18.06 21.08 19.50
C LEU A 344 -17.38 21.00 20.86
N GLY A 345 -16.04 20.99 20.87
CA GLY A 345 -15.26 20.87 22.10
C GLY A 345 -15.30 19.48 22.76
N LYS A 346 -15.91 18.48 22.13
CA LYS A 346 -15.98 17.09 22.62
C LYS A 346 -15.26 16.08 21.72
N GLY A 347 -14.38 16.55 20.84
CA GLY A 347 -13.60 15.72 19.93
C GLY A 347 -12.52 14.86 20.61
N PRO A 348 -11.64 14.22 19.83
CA PRO A 348 -10.62 13.31 20.36
C PRO A 348 -9.75 13.92 21.47
N GLY A 349 -9.41 15.21 21.37
CA GLY A 349 -8.66 15.96 22.38
C GLY A 349 -9.37 16.01 23.74
N PHE A 350 -10.70 16.19 23.75
CA PHE A 350 -11.50 16.14 24.97
C PHE A 350 -11.46 14.77 25.64
N VAL A 351 -11.51 13.70 24.83
CA VAL A 351 -11.49 12.33 25.34
C VAL A 351 -10.16 12.04 26.04
N VAL A 352 -9.03 12.31 25.38
CA VAL A 352 -7.71 12.00 25.92
C VAL A 352 -7.31 12.94 27.07
N ALA A 353 -7.78 14.20 27.06
CA ALA A 353 -7.51 15.14 28.14
C ALA A 353 -8.07 14.69 29.51
N LYS A 354 -9.18 13.94 29.55
CA LYS A 354 -9.71 13.34 30.78
C LYS A 354 -8.73 12.35 31.43
N HIS A 355 -7.84 11.79 30.63
CA HIS A 355 -6.80 10.86 31.05
C HIS A 355 -5.43 11.54 31.26
N GLY A 356 -5.38 12.88 31.25
CA GLY A 356 -4.13 13.63 31.44
C GLY A 356 -3.18 13.53 30.25
N ILE A 357 -3.71 13.26 29.05
CA ILE A 357 -2.95 13.14 27.80
C ILE A 357 -3.18 14.42 26.99
N ALA A 358 -2.10 15.06 26.56
CA ALA A 358 -2.16 16.18 25.62
C ALA A 358 -2.33 15.64 24.19
N ALA A 359 -2.74 16.50 23.26
CA ALA A 359 -2.93 16.06 21.88
C ALA A 359 -2.51 17.12 20.86
N VAL A 360 -2.21 16.68 19.65
CA VAL A 360 -1.85 17.54 18.52
C VAL A 360 -2.51 17.04 17.24
N SER A 361 -2.90 17.98 16.37
CA SER A 361 -3.32 17.67 15.00
C SER A 361 -2.91 18.82 14.08
N ALA A 362 -2.48 18.50 12.87
CA ALA A 362 -2.16 19.48 11.84
C ALA A 362 -3.04 19.26 10.61
N ALA A 363 -3.22 20.29 9.79
CA ALA A 363 -3.85 20.15 8.49
C ALA A 363 -3.10 19.09 7.66
N MET A 364 -3.79 18.12 7.06
CA MET A 364 -3.19 17.09 6.20
C MET A 364 -3.08 17.56 4.74
N PRO A 365 -2.22 16.95 3.89
CA PRO A 365 -2.11 17.33 2.48
C PRO A 365 -3.46 17.39 1.74
N VAL A 366 -3.65 18.44 0.94
CA VAL A 366 -4.85 18.65 0.11
C VAL A 366 -6.16 18.71 0.91
N ASN A 367 -6.11 19.10 2.19
CA ASN A 367 -7.32 19.36 2.98
C ASN A 367 -7.83 20.81 2.80
N PRO A 368 -9.05 21.14 3.27
CA PRO A 368 -9.64 22.46 3.10
C PRO A 368 -8.86 23.64 3.72
N GLU A 369 -8.02 23.40 4.73
CA GLU A 369 -7.15 24.44 5.31
C GLU A 369 -5.94 24.77 4.42
N ARG A 370 -5.48 23.81 3.61
CA ARG A 370 -4.39 24.00 2.64
C ARG A 370 -4.89 24.43 1.27
N LEU A 371 -6.06 23.93 0.88
CA LEU A 371 -6.73 24.20 -0.39
C LEU A 371 -8.20 24.57 -0.13
N PRO A 372 -8.51 25.88 0.03
CA PRO A 372 -9.88 26.33 0.24
C PRO A 372 -10.83 25.86 -0.87
N GLY A 373 -11.91 25.19 -0.47
CA GLY A 373 -12.90 24.63 -1.41
C GLY A 373 -12.56 23.23 -1.94
N ALA A 374 -11.48 22.59 -1.47
CA ALA A 374 -11.19 21.19 -1.77
C ALA A 374 -12.38 20.29 -1.36
N ALA A 375 -12.74 19.37 -2.24
CA ALA A 375 -13.69 18.31 -1.90
C ALA A 375 -13.09 17.36 -0.85
N GLU A 376 -13.96 16.64 -0.13
CA GLU A 376 -13.51 15.68 0.89
C GLU A 376 -12.59 14.59 0.32
N THR A 377 -12.69 14.29 -0.98
CA THR A 377 -11.90 13.28 -1.70
C THR A 377 -10.77 13.87 -2.55
N GLU A 378 -10.51 15.18 -2.49
CA GLU A 378 -9.54 15.83 -3.37
C GLU A 378 -8.11 15.26 -3.20
N TYR A 379 -7.76 14.83 -1.99
CA TYR A 379 -6.49 14.15 -1.67
C TYR A 379 -6.31 12.80 -2.39
N LEU A 380 -7.37 12.21 -2.93
CA LEU A 380 -7.29 10.99 -3.74
C LEU A 380 -6.70 11.26 -5.13
N ASN A 381 -6.62 12.52 -5.55
CA ASN A 381 -6.16 12.94 -6.86
C ASN A 381 -6.82 12.13 -8.00
N ILE A 382 -8.14 11.90 -7.97
CA ILE A 382 -8.84 11.00 -8.92
C ILE A 382 -8.57 11.37 -10.40
N ASN A 383 -8.43 12.67 -10.66
CA ASN A 383 -8.12 13.19 -12.01
C ASN A 383 -6.65 12.97 -12.42
N ASN A 384 -5.78 12.58 -11.50
CA ASN A 384 -4.37 12.28 -11.71
C ASN A 384 -3.82 11.28 -10.66
N LEU A 385 -4.16 10.01 -10.83
CA LEU A 385 -3.71 8.96 -9.89
C LEU A 385 -2.19 8.78 -9.83
N ALA A 386 -1.42 9.39 -10.74
CA ALA A 386 0.03 9.43 -10.62
C ALA A 386 0.48 10.17 -9.34
N ALA A 387 -0.24 11.21 -8.92
CA ALA A 387 0.07 11.99 -7.72
C ALA A 387 -0.35 11.29 -6.41
N PHE A 388 -1.34 10.39 -6.47
CA PHE A 388 -2.00 9.82 -5.30
C PHE A 388 -1.04 9.20 -4.27
N PRO A 389 -0.09 8.31 -4.63
CA PRO A 389 0.83 7.74 -3.65
C PRO A 389 1.71 8.80 -2.98
N PHE A 390 2.07 9.84 -3.72
CA PHE A 390 2.95 10.90 -3.24
C PHE A 390 2.23 11.89 -2.31
N THR A 391 0.93 12.09 -2.47
CA THR A 391 0.10 12.84 -1.50
C THR A 391 0.10 12.17 -0.13
N PHE A 392 -0.01 10.84 -0.09
CA PHE A 392 0.10 10.08 1.15
C PHE A 392 1.53 10.06 1.71
N GLN A 393 2.55 9.86 0.86
CA GLN A 393 3.95 9.91 1.33
C GLN A 393 4.30 11.29 1.89
N GLN A 394 3.84 12.39 1.26
CA GLN A 394 3.99 13.75 1.75
C GLN A 394 3.39 13.89 3.15
N GLY A 395 2.17 13.38 3.36
CA GLY A 395 1.52 13.42 4.68
C GLY A 395 2.29 12.62 5.73
N VAL A 396 2.79 11.43 5.38
CA VAL A 396 3.63 10.63 6.30
C VAL A 396 4.91 11.38 6.69
N ILE A 397 5.61 12.00 5.73
CA ILE A 397 6.81 12.82 6.01
C ILE A 397 6.48 13.95 6.99
N GLU A 398 5.42 14.71 6.70
CA GLU A 398 4.99 15.84 7.53
C GLU A 398 4.56 15.39 8.94
N GLN A 399 3.92 14.23 9.09
CA GLN A 399 3.54 13.73 10.40
C GLN A 399 4.75 13.34 11.25
N ARG A 400 5.80 12.79 10.66
CA ARG A 400 7.04 12.50 11.40
C ARG A 400 7.81 13.78 11.77
N LEU A 401 7.80 14.79 10.90
CA LEU A 401 8.33 16.13 11.21
C LEU A 401 7.55 16.79 12.36
N LEU A 402 6.22 16.63 12.39
CA LEU A 402 5.40 17.08 13.51
C LEU A 402 5.76 16.33 14.80
N THR A 403 5.99 15.02 14.74
CA THR A 403 6.44 14.24 15.90
C THR A 403 7.78 14.75 16.43
N ASP A 404 8.75 15.06 15.55
CA ASP A 404 10.04 15.65 15.94
C ASP A 404 9.84 17.01 16.63
N LEU A 405 9.03 17.88 16.05
CA LEU A 405 8.71 19.17 16.64
C LEU A 405 8.07 19.02 18.03
N MET A 406 7.14 18.09 18.20
CA MET A 406 6.47 17.89 19.50
C MET A 406 7.40 17.27 20.54
N GLU A 407 8.37 16.46 20.15
CA GLU A 407 9.39 15.94 21.07
C GLU A 407 10.24 17.07 21.67
N ASP A 408 10.58 18.08 20.86
CA ASP A 408 11.44 19.19 21.26
C ASP A 408 10.67 20.43 21.78
N LEU A 409 9.34 20.46 21.65
CA LEU A 409 8.57 21.68 21.95
C LEU A 409 8.56 22.02 23.45
N GLU A 410 9.05 23.20 23.75
CA GLU A 410 8.90 23.86 25.05
C GLU A 410 7.82 24.94 24.98
N ILE A 411 6.78 24.83 25.81
CA ILE A 411 5.69 25.80 25.92
C ILE A 411 5.84 26.55 27.26
N PRO A 412 6.32 27.80 27.27
CA PRO A 412 6.42 28.59 28.49
C PRO A 412 5.07 28.77 29.16
N GLU A 413 5.01 28.75 30.50
CA GLU A 413 3.78 28.99 31.27
C GLU A 413 3.07 30.29 30.83
N ALA A 414 3.85 31.34 30.55
CA ALA A 414 3.34 32.63 30.09
C ALA A 414 2.57 32.54 28.77
N ALA A 415 2.93 31.61 27.88
CA ALA A 415 2.26 31.41 26.59
C ALA A 415 0.84 30.84 26.76
N ILE A 416 0.56 30.15 27.87
CA ILE A 416 -0.73 29.52 28.15
C ILE A 416 -1.38 30.02 29.44
N ALA A 417 -0.95 31.16 29.96
CA ALA A 417 -1.45 31.72 31.22
C ALA A 417 -2.98 31.88 31.26
N ALA A 418 -3.60 32.20 30.12
CA ALA A 418 -5.06 32.32 29.98
C ALA A 418 -5.83 31.00 30.19
N CYS A 419 -5.13 29.85 30.13
CA CYS A 419 -5.76 28.53 30.22
C CYS A 419 -5.93 27.99 31.65
N ASN A 420 -5.36 28.66 32.67
CA ASN A 420 -5.37 28.20 34.06
C ASN A 420 -4.83 26.77 34.24
N VAL A 421 -3.86 26.36 33.42
CA VAL A 421 -3.15 25.08 33.60
C VAL A 421 -2.16 25.23 34.77
N PRO A 422 -2.10 24.28 35.72
CA PRO A 422 -1.12 24.32 36.80
C PRO A 422 0.32 24.45 36.28
N ALA A 423 1.06 25.40 36.86
CA ALA A 423 2.45 25.65 36.52
C ALA A 423 3.32 24.39 36.74
N PRO A 424 4.11 23.98 35.73
CA PRO A 424 5.00 22.83 35.85
C PRO A 424 6.29 23.23 36.57
N PRO A 425 7.03 22.28 37.15
CA PRO A 425 8.38 22.54 37.65
C PRO A 425 9.26 23.14 36.54
N GLY A 426 9.87 24.30 36.81
CA GLY A 426 10.71 25.01 35.84
C GLY A 426 9.96 25.96 34.88
N GLY A 427 8.63 26.08 34.99
CA GLY A 427 7.84 27.08 34.25
C GLY A 427 7.66 26.78 32.75
N VAL A 428 7.95 25.55 32.31
CA VAL A 428 7.84 25.10 30.92
C VAL A 428 7.04 23.80 30.84
N HIS A 429 6.00 23.78 30.00
CA HIS A 429 5.30 22.57 29.60
C HIS A 429 6.05 21.91 28.44
N LYS A 430 6.11 20.57 28.47
CA LYS A 430 6.77 19.75 27.45
C LYS A 430 6.06 18.41 27.31
N PHE A 431 6.42 17.63 26.30
CA PHE A 431 5.88 16.29 26.07
C PHE A 431 6.86 15.19 26.49
N ASP A 432 6.33 14.04 26.88
CA ASP A 432 7.08 12.84 27.23
C ASP A 432 7.22 11.96 25.99
N ALA A 433 8.36 12.05 25.30
CA ALA A 433 8.65 11.32 24.06
C ALA A 433 8.54 9.79 24.19
N THR A 434 8.60 9.26 25.41
CA THR A 434 8.41 7.82 25.67
C THR A 434 6.94 7.40 25.71
N LYS A 435 6.00 8.35 25.60
CA LYS A 435 4.55 8.16 25.73
C LYS A 435 3.78 8.82 24.60
N PHE A 436 4.27 8.67 23.39
CA PHE A 436 3.55 9.08 22.20
C PHE A 436 2.59 7.98 21.76
N VAL A 437 1.39 8.37 21.39
CA VAL A 437 0.36 7.51 20.80
C VAL A 437 -0.26 8.23 19.60
N ALA A 438 -0.75 7.48 18.62
CA ALA A 438 -1.31 8.05 17.40
C ALA A 438 -2.65 7.42 17.04
N GLY A 439 -3.47 8.14 16.29
CA GLY A 439 -4.69 7.57 15.76
C GLY A 439 -5.44 8.52 14.84
N GLY A 440 -6.44 7.97 14.17
CA GLY A 440 -7.19 8.69 13.17
C GLY A 440 -8.45 7.92 12.77
N GLN A 441 -9.20 8.50 11.85
CA GLN A 441 -10.42 7.90 11.31
C GLN A 441 -10.43 8.07 9.80
N SER A 442 -10.98 7.08 9.07
CA SER A 442 -11.10 7.11 7.60
C SER A 442 -9.72 7.34 6.94
N MET A 443 -9.54 8.41 6.16
CA MET A 443 -8.22 8.84 5.65
C MET A 443 -7.17 8.95 6.76
N GLY A 444 -7.55 9.48 7.92
CA GLY A 444 -6.67 9.56 9.09
C GLY A 444 -6.20 8.19 9.56
N GLY A 445 -7.05 7.17 9.48
CA GLY A 445 -6.71 5.77 9.76
C GLY A 445 -5.73 5.15 8.76
N MET A 446 -5.84 5.54 7.48
CA MET A 446 -4.82 5.19 6.48
C MET A 446 -3.46 5.78 6.85
N TYR A 447 -3.41 7.06 7.24
CA TYR A 447 -2.18 7.68 7.74
C TYR A 447 -1.70 7.02 9.03
N THR A 448 -2.60 6.66 9.94
CA THR A 448 -2.26 5.92 11.16
C THR A 448 -1.47 4.66 10.83
N ASN A 449 -1.99 3.81 9.92
CA ASN A 449 -1.31 2.60 9.49
C ASN A 449 0.06 2.92 8.86
N MET A 450 0.11 3.85 7.90
CA MET A 450 1.35 4.16 7.19
C MET A 450 2.44 4.75 8.10
N VAL A 451 2.08 5.68 8.99
CA VAL A 451 3.02 6.29 9.93
C VAL A 451 3.49 5.25 10.95
N SER A 452 2.58 4.42 11.49
CA SER A 452 2.93 3.37 12.45
C SER A 452 3.90 2.33 11.91
N ALA A 453 3.89 2.08 10.59
CA ALA A 453 4.80 1.13 9.98
C ALA A 453 6.26 1.59 10.01
N ILE A 454 6.51 2.90 10.21
CA ILE A 454 7.85 3.49 10.11
C ILE A 454 8.23 4.41 11.28
N GLU A 455 7.32 4.73 12.19
CA GLU A 455 7.59 5.63 13.32
C GLU A 455 7.60 4.86 14.64
N PRO A 456 8.79 4.49 15.16
CA PRO A 456 8.90 3.62 16.33
C PRO A 456 8.55 4.30 17.66
N ARG A 457 8.41 5.63 17.71
CA ARG A 457 8.10 6.35 18.96
C ARG A 457 6.66 6.14 19.44
N PHE A 458 5.75 5.70 18.58
CA PHE A 458 4.36 5.45 18.98
C PHE A 458 4.21 4.13 19.74
N GLY A 459 3.93 4.21 21.04
CA GLY A 459 3.73 3.04 21.90
C GLY A 459 2.34 2.40 21.81
N ALA A 460 1.36 3.12 21.25
CA ALA A 460 0.03 2.61 20.93
C ALA A 460 -0.58 3.38 19.77
N ILE A 461 -1.38 2.68 18.97
CA ILE A 461 -1.92 3.16 17.69
C ILE A 461 -3.41 2.78 17.59
N VAL A 462 -4.24 3.71 17.11
CA VAL A 462 -5.68 3.50 16.89
C VAL A 462 -6.04 3.88 15.45
N PRO A 463 -5.96 2.93 14.49
CA PRO A 463 -6.22 3.18 13.08
C PRO A 463 -7.70 3.30 12.74
#